data_AF-A0A5C0NTJ2-F1
#
_entry.id   AF-A0A5C0NTJ2-F1
#
_cell.length_a   1.000
_cell.length_b   1.000
_cell.length_c   1.000
_cell.angle_alpha   90.00
_cell.angle_beta   90.00
_cell.angle_gamma   90.00
#
_symmetry.space_group_name_H-M   'P 1'
#
loop_
_entity.id
_entity.type
_entity.pdbx_description
1 polymer ?
#
loop_
_entity_poly.entity_id
_entity_poly.type
_entity_poly.pdbx_seq_one_letter_code
_entity_poly.pdbx_strand_id
1 'polypeptide(L)'
;GNLHGQPVSFLLKELKEKMPEVPGFYWVAPCISAKDIVYIGLRDVDPGEHYILKTLGIKYFSMTEVDKLGIGKVMEETFSYLLGRKKRPIHLSFDVDGLDPSFT
;
A
#
# COMPACT_ATOMS: atom_id res chain seq x y z
N GLY A 1 18.98 0.68 7.18
CA GLY A 1 17.51 0.72 7.16
C GLY A 1 16.96 -0.68 7.22
N ASN A 2 15.73 -0.86 7.70
CA ASN A 2 15.12 -2.18 7.79
C ASN A 2 14.24 -2.45 6.54
N LEU A 3 14.64 -3.43 5.71
CA LEU A 3 14.02 -3.71 4.40
C LEU A 3 12.54 -4.07 4.48
N HIS A 4 12.04 -4.50 5.65
CA HIS A 4 10.62 -4.80 5.87
C HIS A 4 9.67 -3.63 5.58
N GLY A 5 10.14 -2.38 5.71
CA GLY A 5 9.36 -1.16 5.44
C GLY A 5 9.56 -0.62 4.02
N GLN A 6 10.33 -1.33 3.19
CA GLN A 6 10.64 -0.93 1.82
C GLN A 6 10.05 -1.84 0.71
N PRO A 7 9.26 -2.90 0.95
CA PRO A 7 8.96 -3.89 -0.09
C PRO A 7 8.18 -3.27 -1.26
N VAL A 8 7.20 -2.42 -0.98
CA VAL A 8 6.37 -1.80 -2.02
C VAL A 8 7.17 -0.84 -2.90
N SER A 9 8.23 -0.26 -2.36
CA SER A 9 9.11 0.67 -3.09
C SER A 9 9.80 0.00 -4.28
N PHE A 10 10.13 -1.29 -4.17
CA PHE A 10 10.71 -2.10 -5.26
C PHE A 10 9.67 -2.63 -6.27
N LEU A 11 8.39 -2.68 -5.89
CA LEU A 11 7.32 -3.25 -6.72
C LEU A 11 6.60 -2.19 -7.57
N LEU A 12 6.63 -0.92 -7.16
CA LEU A 12 5.97 0.18 -7.86
C LEU A 12 6.76 0.64 -9.09
N LYS A 13 6.10 0.58 -10.25
CA LYS A 13 6.68 1.01 -11.54
C LYS A 13 7.09 2.47 -11.52
N GLU A 14 6.30 3.33 -10.87
CA GLU A 14 6.51 4.77 -10.78
C GLU A 14 7.72 5.17 -9.92
N LEU A 15 8.23 4.25 -9.10
CA LEU A 15 9.41 4.48 -8.26
C LEU A 15 10.71 3.91 -8.84
N LYS A 16 10.64 3.16 -9.96
CA LYS A 16 11.79 2.46 -10.54
C LYS A 16 13.03 3.36 -10.71
N GLU A 17 12.86 4.57 -11.23
CA GLU A 17 13.97 5.50 -11.49
C GLU A 17 14.50 6.18 -10.21
N LYS A 18 13.73 6.15 -9.13
CA LYS A 18 14.11 6.73 -7.83
C LYS A 18 14.75 5.71 -6.90
N MET A 19 14.72 4.42 -7.25
CA MET A 19 15.31 3.35 -6.45
C MET A 19 16.80 3.22 -6.75
N PRO A 20 17.67 3.25 -5.73
CA PRO A 20 19.08 2.92 -5.93
C PRO A 20 19.22 1.43 -6.32
N GLU A 21 20.30 1.11 -7.00
CA GLU A 21 20.65 -0.30 -7.23
C GLU A 21 21.01 -0.97 -5.90
N VAL A 22 20.27 -2.02 -5.55
CA VAL A 22 20.51 -2.80 -4.32
C VAL A 22 21.11 -4.16 -4.72
N PRO A 23 22.33 -4.50 -4.24
CA PRO A 23 22.93 -5.81 -4.51
C PRO A 23 21.99 -6.95 -4.08
N GLY A 24 21.80 -7.93 -4.98
CA GLY A 24 20.92 -9.08 -4.75
C GLY A 24 19.46 -8.89 -5.18
N PHE A 25 19.06 -7.69 -5.61
CA PHE A 25 17.70 -7.38 -6.06
C PHE A 25 17.55 -7.32 -7.59
N TYR A 26 18.58 -7.75 -8.34
CA TYR A 26 18.59 -7.69 -9.81
C TYR A 26 17.44 -8.44 -10.50
N TRP A 27 16.85 -9.43 -9.81
CA TRP A 27 15.71 -10.23 -10.30
C TRP A 27 14.35 -9.58 -10.02
N VAL A 28 14.31 -8.56 -9.16
CA VAL A 28 13.07 -7.87 -8.79
C VAL A 28 12.72 -6.86 -9.87
N ALA A 29 11.61 -7.10 -10.56
CA ALA A 29 11.08 -6.19 -11.56
C ALA A 29 9.80 -5.52 -11.04
N PRO A 30 9.71 -4.17 -11.07
CA PRO A 30 8.48 -3.46 -10.71
C PRO A 30 7.28 -3.94 -11.53
N CYS A 31 6.28 -4.51 -10.86
CA CYS A 31 5.16 -5.20 -11.50
C CYS A 31 3.81 -4.52 -11.23
N ILE A 32 3.72 -3.61 -10.26
CA ILE A 32 2.49 -2.96 -9.80
C ILE A 32 2.54 -1.46 -10.13
N SER A 33 1.39 -0.87 -10.46
CA SER A 33 1.23 0.60 -10.60
C SER A 33 0.65 1.18 -9.32
N ALA A 34 1.02 2.41 -8.97
CA ALA A 34 0.52 3.11 -7.79
C ALA A 34 -1.03 3.20 -7.71
N LYS A 35 -1.72 3.17 -8.86
CA LYS A 35 -3.19 3.14 -8.94
C LYS A 35 -3.82 1.76 -8.69
N ASP A 36 -3.00 0.72 -8.64
CA ASP A 36 -3.43 -0.68 -8.49
C ASP A 36 -3.21 -1.19 -7.05
N ILE A 37 -2.90 -0.29 -6.11
CA ILE A 37 -2.71 -0.59 -4.69
C ILE A 37 -3.63 0.31 -3.84
N VAL A 38 -4.17 -0.27 -2.77
CA VAL A 38 -4.91 0.45 -1.73
C VAL A 38 -4.38 0.01 -0.37
N TYR A 39 -4.02 0.97 0.48
CA TYR A 39 -3.70 0.71 1.88
C TYR A 39 -4.93 0.89 2.76
N ILE A 40 -5.09 0.03 3.77
CA ILE A 40 -6.17 0.12 4.76
C ILE A 40 -5.56 0.00 6.14
N GLY A 41 -5.93 0.89 7.05
CA GLY A 41 -5.47 0.89 8.44
C GLY A 41 -4.14 1.59 8.68
N LEU A 42 -3.75 2.54 7.83
CA LEU A 42 -2.52 3.32 8.08
C LEU A 42 -2.68 4.14 9.38
N ARG A 43 -1.74 3.97 10.32
CA ARG A 43 -1.71 4.68 11.61
C ARG A 43 -0.43 5.49 11.82
N ASP A 44 0.70 4.94 11.43
CA ASP A 44 2.02 5.52 11.60
C ASP A 44 2.71 5.48 10.24
N VAL A 45 2.97 6.65 9.67
CA VAL A 45 3.47 6.81 8.30
C VAL A 45 4.58 7.84 8.36
N ASP A 46 5.77 7.47 7.90
CA ASP A 46 6.90 8.37 7.89
C ASP A 46 6.66 9.55 6.93
N PRO A 47 7.25 10.75 7.18
CA PRO A 47 7.07 11.90 6.29
C PRO A 47 7.43 11.62 4.83
N GLY A 48 8.45 10.78 4.59
CA GLY A 48 8.85 10.36 3.24
C GLY A 48 7.81 9.47 2.56
N GLU A 49 7.21 8.54 3.30
CA GLU A 49 6.14 7.67 2.80
C GLU A 49 4.89 8.49 2.51
N HIS A 50 4.53 9.41 3.40
CA HIS A 50 3.39 10.31 3.21
C HIS A 50 3.56 11.15 1.92
N TYR A 51 4.77 11.66 1.68
CA TYR A 51 5.09 12.37 0.46
C TYR A 51 4.89 11.50 -0.79
N ILE A 52 5.34 10.24 -0.77
CA ILE A 52 5.17 9.30 -1.88
C ILE A 52 3.70 8.99 -2.12
N LEU A 53 2.94 8.69 -1.05
CA LEU A 53 1.49 8.41 -1.13
C LEU A 53 0.75 9.57 -1.81
N LYS A 54 1.04 10.81 -1.40
CA LYS A 54 0.45 12.01 -1.99
C LYS A 54 0.90 12.25 -3.43
N THR A 55 2.20 12.14 -3.70
CA THR A 55 2.78 12.43 -5.02
C THR A 55 2.31 11.44 -6.08
N LEU A 56 2.21 10.16 -5.73
CA LEU A 56 1.78 9.11 -6.65
C LEU A 56 0.26 8.91 -6.67
N GLY A 57 -0.48 9.62 -5.81
CA GLY A 57 -1.92 9.48 -5.70
C GLY A 57 -2.37 8.08 -5.28
N ILE A 58 -1.58 7.41 -4.43
CA ILE A 58 -1.90 6.09 -3.91
C ILE A 58 -3.13 6.23 -3.02
N LYS A 59 -4.17 5.43 -3.28
CA LYS A 59 -5.36 5.41 -2.46
C LYS A 59 -5.04 4.72 -1.14
N TYR A 60 -5.43 5.34 -0.03
CA TYR A 60 -5.28 4.75 1.28
C TYR A 60 -6.47 5.13 2.16
N PHE A 61 -6.70 4.32 3.20
CA PHE A 61 -7.62 4.59 4.29
C PHE A 61 -6.83 4.48 5.59
N SER A 62 -6.71 5.59 6.31
CA SER A 62 -6.14 5.63 7.66
C SER A 62 -7.06 4.94 8.68
N MET A 63 -6.54 4.58 9.85
CA MET A 63 -7.37 4.09 10.95
C MET A 63 -8.50 5.09 11.30
N THR A 64 -8.22 6.38 11.27
CA THR A 64 -9.24 7.43 11.46
C THR A 64 -10.36 7.40 10.43
N GLU A 65 -10.05 7.06 9.16
CA GLU A 65 -11.07 6.91 8.12
C GLU A 65 -11.86 5.62 8.30
N VAL A 66 -11.19 4.53 8.71
CA VAL A 66 -11.85 3.26 9.05
C VAL A 66 -12.84 3.46 10.20
N ASP A 67 -12.46 4.17 11.25
CA ASP A 67 -13.33 4.46 12.39
C ASP A 67 -14.56 5.31 12.01
N LYS A 68 -14.37 6.27 11.08
CA LYS A 68 -15.45 7.17 10.63
C LYS A 68 -16.42 6.53 9.66
N LEU A 69 -15.90 5.74 8.71
CA LEU A 69 -16.69 5.15 7.63
C LEU A 69 -17.22 3.76 7.99
N GLY A 70 -16.57 3.08 8.92
CA GLY A 70 -16.74 1.65 9.18
C GLY A 70 -16.04 0.79 8.12
N ILE A 71 -15.54 -0.37 8.55
CA ILE A 71 -14.77 -1.27 7.68
C ILE A 71 -15.56 -1.74 6.46
N GLY A 72 -16.88 -1.95 6.59
CA GLY A 72 -17.74 -2.34 5.47
C GLY A 72 -17.71 -1.32 4.32
N LYS A 73 -17.79 -0.02 4.64
CA LYS A 73 -17.77 1.03 3.64
C LYS A 73 -16.40 1.19 2.99
N VAL A 74 -15.34 1.08 3.78
CA VAL A 74 -13.96 1.11 3.29
C VAL A 74 -13.71 -0.02 2.28
N MET A 75 -14.21 -1.22 2.56
CA MET A 75 -14.08 -2.35 1.63
C MET A 75 -14.89 -2.14 0.35
N GLU A 76 -16.12 -1.61 0.42
CA GLU A 76 -16.91 -1.24 -0.77
C GLU A 76 -16.15 -0.26 -1.68
N GLU A 77 -15.59 0.80 -1.09
CA GLU A 77 -14.84 1.81 -1.84
C GLU A 77 -13.55 1.24 -2.43
N THR A 78 -12.86 0.37 -1.68
CA THR A 78 -11.63 -0.30 -2.12
C THR A 78 -11.91 -1.18 -3.34
N PHE A 79 -12.95 -2.01 -3.30
CA PHE A 79 -13.33 -2.85 -4.43
C PHE A 79 -13.82 -2.02 -5.62
N SER A 80 -14.60 -0.97 -5.38
CA SER A 80 -15.03 -0.04 -6.43
C SER A 80 -13.84 0.60 -7.14
N TYR A 81 -12.84 1.04 -6.38
CA TYR A 81 -11.62 1.64 -6.91
C TYR A 81 -10.79 0.65 -7.74
N LEU A 82 -10.51 -0.55 -7.20
CA LEU A 82 -9.62 -1.52 -7.84
C LEU A 82 -10.28 -2.30 -8.99
N LEU A 83 -11.56 -2.64 -8.85
CA LEU A 83 -12.28 -3.55 -9.74
C LEU A 83 -13.34 -2.87 -10.60
N GLY A 84 -13.69 -1.62 -10.31
CA GLY A 84 -14.77 -0.90 -11.00
C GLY A 84 -14.56 -0.76 -12.51
N ARG A 85 -13.32 -0.88 -12.99
CA ARG A 85 -12.98 -0.84 -14.43
C ARG A 85 -12.85 -2.21 -15.08
N LYS A 86 -12.38 -3.21 -14.33
CA LYS A 86 -12.09 -4.56 -14.84
C LYS A 86 -11.96 -5.54 -13.67
N LYS A 87 -12.53 -6.75 -13.84
CA LYS A 87 -12.23 -7.87 -12.94
C LYS A 87 -10.76 -8.28 -13.07
N ARG A 88 -10.06 -8.28 -11.94
CA ARG A 88 -8.63 -8.61 -11.82
C ARG A 88 -8.42 -9.49 -10.59
N PRO A 89 -7.38 -10.35 -10.58
CA PRO A 89 -7.01 -11.08 -9.37
C PRO A 89 -6.62 -10.10 -8.25
N ILE A 90 -6.96 -10.45 -7.02
CA ILE A 90 -6.67 -9.66 -5.82
C ILE A 90 -5.52 -10.34 -5.08
N HIS A 91 -4.52 -9.54 -4.69
CA HIS A 91 -3.48 -9.96 -3.77
C HIS A 91 -3.70 -9.23 -2.45
N LEU A 92 -3.93 -9.98 -1.38
CA LEU A 92 -4.06 -9.44 -0.03
C LEU A 92 -2.74 -9.65 0.71
N SER A 93 -2.02 -8.56 0.95
CA SER A 93 -0.91 -8.53 1.90
C SER A 93 -1.46 -8.00 3.22
N PHE A 94 -1.44 -8.84 4.25
CA PHE A 94 -1.99 -8.51 5.56
C PHE A 94 -0.86 -8.59 6.59
N ASP A 95 -0.59 -7.47 7.25
CA ASP A 95 0.35 -7.40 8.36
C ASP A 95 -0.39 -7.62 9.67
N VAL A 96 0.12 -8.51 10.52
CA VAL A 96 -0.48 -8.86 11.81
C VAL A 96 -0.46 -7.64 12.75
N ASP A 97 0.53 -6.76 12.62
CA ASP A 97 0.64 -5.53 13.41
C ASP A 97 -0.46 -4.50 13.09
N GLY A 98 -1.22 -4.73 12.01
CA GLY A 98 -2.44 -3.98 11.69
C GLY A 98 -3.62 -4.31 12.61
N LEU A 99 -3.53 -5.40 13.38
CA LEU A 99 -4.47 -5.69 14.47
C LEU A 99 -4.11 -4.86 15.71
N ASP A 100 -5.10 -4.67 16.58
CA ASP A 100 -4.85 -4.02 17.85
C ASP A 100 -3.89 -4.89 18.70
N PRO A 101 -2.85 -4.31 19.34
CA PRO A 101 -1.87 -5.06 20.13
C PRO A 101 -2.46 -5.94 21.24
N SER A 102 -3.71 -5.69 21.66
CA SER A 102 -4.41 -6.55 22.62
C SER A 102 -4.81 -7.91 22.05
N PHE A 103 -4.72 -8.11 20.73
CA PHE A 103 -5.07 -9.34 20.02
C PHE A 103 -3.87 -10.06 19.37
N THR A 104 -2.64 -9.59 19.58
CA THR A 104 -1.39 -10.15 19.05
C THR A 104 -0.37 -10.36 20.16
#